data_AF-A0A8L8KHK0-F1
#
_entry.id   AF-A0A8L8KHK0-F1
#
_cell.length_a   1.000
_cell.length_b   1.000
_cell.length_c   1.000
_cell.angle_alpha   90.00
_cell.angle_beta   90.00
_cell.angle_gamma   90.00
#
_symmetry.space_group_name_H-M   'P 1'
#
loop_
_entity.id
_entity.type
_entity.pdbx_description
1 polymer ?
#
loop_
_entity_poly.entity_id
_entity_poly.type
_entity_poly.pdbx_seq_one_letter_code
_entity_poly.pdbx_strand_id
1 'polypeptide(L)'
;LFPSFRDTVYCRYLDHVRRETGEAFKSIVFPEYTVYCPVCKEAQYMSLSNTLNETIQHSVPIVSRTQKEPTHFFSICLAPIYGPEPKWLALAELIEHYKLQGATYFFVYVHYIDEYSRILLDDYVRSGEAEAIILQDRFSRNDAEWQNVEILDCLVRSRGHSRWAAFVDLDERLTMTGYQGTLSDYLRHVTDPSIGSLQFRQRWILKNESLPAKYTGKKQLTDWMPTRRYHNTSHVGPPGHTAKCIIDPKKVNVISLFVIYVFIMWIHYVEMFFNDKDRTYGMKPEEGVVR
;
A
#
# COMPACT_ATOMS: atom_id res chain seq x y z
N LEU A 1 18.56 -17.85 -8.35
CA LEU A 1 18.31 -16.40 -8.44
C LEU A 1 16.81 -16.18 -8.47
N PHE A 2 16.30 -15.17 -7.76
CA PHE A 2 14.91 -14.74 -7.97
C PHE A 2 14.80 -14.08 -9.35
N PRO A 3 13.67 -14.28 -10.05
CA PRO A 3 13.53 -13.76 -11.39
C PRO A 3 13.37 -12.24 -11.36
N SER A 4 14.13 -11.59 -12.22
CA SER A 4 14.21 -10.15 -12.40
C SER A 4 13.20 -9.67 -13.45
N PHE A 5 13.03 -8.36 -13.58
CA PHE A 5 12.13 -7.76 -14.57
C PHE A 5 12.34 -8.37 -15.97
N ARG A 6 11.24 -8.79 -16.61
CA ARG A 6 11.20 -9.49 -17.92
C ARG A 6 11.83 -10.87 -17.96
N ASP A 7 12.29 -11.42 -16.83
CA ASP A 7 12.70 -12.82 -16.80
C ASP A 7 11.50 -13.73 -17.09
N THR A 8 11.77 -14.78 -17.85
CA THR A 8 10.81 -15.86 -18.08
C THR A 8 10.73 -16.73 -16.84
N VAL A 9 9.52 -16.99 -16.39
CA VAL A 9 9.22 -17.85 -15.23
C VAL A 9 8.11 -18.83 -15.56
N TYR A 10 7.96 -19.88 -14.77
CA TYR A 10 6.91 -20.87 -14.91
C TYR A 10 6.04 -20.88 -13.67
N CYS A 11 4.74 -20.65 -13.86
CA CYS A 11 3.73 -20.83 -12.83
C CYS A 11 3.52 -22.32 -12.61
N ARG A 12 3.80 -22.79 -11.39
CA ARG A 12 3.66 -24.18 -10.97
C ARG A 12 2.47 -24.27 -10.02
N TYR A 13 1.52 -25.11 -10.35
CA TYR A 13 0.26 -25.24 -9.62
C TYR A 13 0.28 -26.49 -8.76
N LEU A 14 -0.21 -26.37 -7.52
CA LEU A 14 -0.06 -27.39 -6.49
C LEU A 14 -1.41 -27.65 -5.81
N ASP A 15 -1.74 -28.92 -5.59
CA ASP A 15 -2.95 -29.34 -4.88
C ASP A 15 -2.81 -29.19 -3.34
N HIS A 16 -3.84 -29.64 -2.61
CA HIS A 16 -3.90 -29.59 -1.13
C HIS A 16 -2.77 -30.33 -0.41
N VAL A 17 -2.14 -31.33 -1.05
CA VAL A 17 -1.00 -32.10 -0.53
C VAL A 17 0.33 -31.66 -1.14
N ARG A 18 0.34 -30.49 -1.82
CA ARG A 18 1.51 -29.91 -2.50
C ARG A 18 2.09 -30.80 -3.59
N ARG A 19 1.25 -31.57 -4.28
CA ARG A 19 1.62 -32.26 -5.52
C ARG A 19 1.27 -31.39 -6.71
N GLU A 20 2.13 -31.40 -7.72
CA GLU A 20 1.89 -30.64 -8.94
C GLU A 20 0.64 -31.13 -9.66
N THR A 21 -0.18 -30.17 -10.09
CA THR A 21 -1.43 -30.40 -10.80
C THR A 21 -1.53 -29.46 -11.98
N GLY A 22 -2.11 -29.92 -13.10
CA GLY A 22 -2.17 -29.13 -14.33
C GLY A 22 -0.80 -28.93 -15.00
N GLU A 23 -0.82 -28.18 -16.11
CA GLU A 23 0.39 -27.86 -16.87
C GLU A 23 1.04 -26.57 -16.34
N ALA A 24 2.37 -26.57 -16.23
CA ALA A 24 3.12 -25.38 -15.87
C ALA A 24 2.94 -24.29 -16.94
N PHE A 25 2.59 -23.07 -16.53
CA PHE A 25 2.36 -21.98 -17.47
C PHE A 25 3.57 -21.07 -17.59
N LYS A 26 4.09 -20.89 -18.80
CA LYS A 26 5.19 -19.94 -19.08
C LYS A 26 4.67 -18.51 -18.99
N SER A 27 5.22 -17.73 -18.08
CA SER A 27 4.92 -16.31 -17.88
C SER A 27 6.19 -15.46 -17.87
N ILE A 28 6.03 -14.16 -17.67
CA ILE A 28 7.11 -13.20 -17.52
C ILE A 28 6.89 -12.39 -16.24
N VAL A 29 7.98 -11.92 -15.62
CA VAL A 29 7.90 -10.95 -14.53
C VAL A 29 7.57 -9.57 -15.11
N PHE A 30 6.33 -9.14 -14.95
CA PHE A 30 5.86 -7.82 -15.35
C PHE A 30 4.53 -7.45 -14.65
N PRO A 31 4.42 -6.28 -13.99
CA PRO A 31 5.51 -5.35 -13.65
C PRO A 31 6.57 -5.99 -12.72
N GLU A 32 7.63 -5.27 -12.36
CA GLU A 32 8.65 -5.78 -11.43
C GLU A 32 7.99 -6.42 -10.19
N TYR A 33 8.49 -7.56 -9.70
CA TYR A 33 7.90 -8.30 -8.57
C TYR A 33 6.51 -8.94 -8.77
N THR A 34 5.88 -8.79 -9.94
CA THR A 34 4.55 -9.37 -10.23
C THR A 34 4.63 -10.39 -11.37
N VAL A 35 3.96 -11.53 -11.21
CA VAL A 35 3.81 -12.54 -12.25
C VAL A 35 2.33 -12.86 -12.42
N TYR A 36 1.84 -12.75 -13.66
CA TYR A 36 0.46 -13.11 -14.00
C TYR A 36 0.40 -14.57 -14.43
N CYS A 37 -0.37 -15.36 -13.69
CA CYS A 37 -0.60 -16.78 -13.94
C CYS A 37 -2.09 -17.03 -14.20
N PRO A 38 -2.47 -17.87 -15.18
CA PRO A 38 -3.86 -18.26 -15.36
C PRO A 38 -4.37 -19.04 -14.15
N VAL A 39 -5.69 -19.00 -13.94
CA VAL A 39 -6.34 -19.72 -12.85
C VAL A 39 -6.36 -21.22 -13.16
N CYS A 40 -5.88 -22.03 -12.21
CA CYS A 40 -6.01 -23.49 -12.20
C CYS A 40 -7.01 -23.87 -11.10
N LYS A 41 -8.13 -24.51 -11.45
CA LYS A 41 -9.26 -24.73 -10.51
C LYS A 41 -8.91 -25.74 -9.42
N GLU A 42 -8.03 -26.67 -9.74
CA GLU A 42 -7.58 -27.76 -8.88
C GLU A 42 -6.44 -27.33 -7.95
N ALA A 43 -5.84 -26.16 -8.19
CA ALA A 43 -4.72 -25.65 -7.42
C ALA A 43 -5.18 -24.95 -6.14
N GLN A 44 -4.53 -25.28 -5.03
CA GLN A 44 -4.67 -24.58 -3.75
C GLN A 44 -3.40 -23.80 -3.37
N TYR A 45 -2.26 -24.16 -3.96
CA TYR A 45 -0.99 -23.49 -3.77
C TYR A 45 -0.36 -23.19 -5.14
N MET A 46 0.55 -22.22 -5.15
CA MET A 46 1.32 -21.85 -6.33
C MET A 46 2.80 -21.69 -5.98
N SER A 47 3.66 -22.00 -6.94
CA SER A 47 5.09 -21.70 -6.91
C SER A 47 5.52 -21.08 -8.24
N LEU A 48 6.63 -20.37 -8.22
CA LEU A 48 7.33 -19.94 -9.43
C LEU A 48 8.63 -20.72 -9.57
N SER A 49 9.01 -21.04 -10.81
CA SER A 49 10.32 -21.62 -11.11
C SER A 49 10.93 -20.97 -12.35
N ASN A 50 12.26 -20.97 -12.46
CA ASN A 50 12.97 -20.42 -13.62
C ASN A 50 12.97 -21.41 -14.79
N THR A 51 12.83 -22.70 -14.50
CA THR A 51 12.72 -23.78 -15.51
C THR A 51 11.61 -24.77 -15.14
N LEU A 52 11.18 -25.59 -16.10
CA LEU A 52 10.17 -26.64 -15.89
C LEU A 52 10.67 -27.77 -14.98
N ASN A 53 11.97 -28.05 -14.97
CA ASN A 53 12.55 -29.20 -14.27
C ASN A 53 13.10 -28.85 -12.87
N GLU A 54 13.03 -27.57 -12.49
CA GLU A 54 13.49 -27.12 -11.19
C GLU A 54 12.59 -27.67 -10.07
N THR A 55 13.22 -28.16 -9.00
CA THR A 55 12.53 -28.58 -7.77
C THR A 55 11.91 -27.41 -7.05
N ILE A 56 10.64 -27.53 -6.69
CA ILE A 56 9.88 -26.52 -5.95
C ILE A 56 10.43 -26.39 -4.52
N GLN A 57 10.99 -25.23 -4.20
CA GLN A 57 11.53 -24.94 -2.85
C GLN A 57 10.49 -24.31 -1.93
N HIS A 58 9.63 -23.45 -2.48
CA HIS A 58 8.68 -22.65 -1.72
C HIS A 58 7.35 -22.58 -2.47
N SER A 59 6.24 -22.66 -1.76
CA SER A 59 4.90 -22.47 -2.33
C SER A 59 4.06 -21.59 -1.42
N VAL A 60 3.16 -20.82 -2.03
CA VAL A 60 2.25 -19.91 -1.34
C VAL A 60 0.81 -20.35 -1.58
N PRO A 61 -0.08 -20.24 -0.58
CA PRO A 61 -1.49 -20.54 -0.78
C PRO A 61 -2.12 -19.56 -1.77
N ILE A 62 -3.03 -20.06 -2.60
CA ILE A 62 -3.80 -19.22 -3.51
C ILE A 62 -4.96 -18.61 -2.73
N VAL A 63 -5.00 -17.28 -2.68
CA VAL A 63 -6.10 -16.52 -2.07
C VAL A 63 -7.01 -15.99 -3.16
N SER A 64 -8.27 -16.41 -3.15
CA SER A 64 -9.25 -15.93 -4.12
C SER A 64 -9.68 -14.49 -3.80
N ARG A 65 -9.35 -13.56 -4.71
CA ARG A 65 -9.80 -12.16 -4.66
C ARG A 65 -10.63 -11.79 -5.90
N THR A 66 -11.32 -12.78 -6.49
CA THR A 66 -12.14 -12.60 -7.71
C THR A 66 -13.59 -12.20 -7.43
N GLN A 67 -13.87 -11.75 -6.21
CA GLN A 67 -15.21 -11.38 -5.77
C GLN A 67 -15.75 -10.21 -6.61
N LYS A 68 -17.03 -10.29 -6.98
CA LYS A 68 -17.68 -9.26 -7.80
C LYS A 68 -17.71 -7.93 -7.05
N GLU A 69 -18.20 -7.99 -5.81
CA GLU A 69 -18.21 -6.86 -4.88
C GLU A 69 -16.97 -6.91 -3.99
N PRO A 70 -16.30 -5.77 -3.75
CA PRO A 70 -15.16 -5.71 -2.86
C PRO A 70 -15.60 -5.84 -1.40
N THR A 71 -14.81 -6.55 -0.60
CA THR A 71 -15.02 -6.71 0.86
C THR A 71 -15.04 -5.35 1.57
N HIS A 72 -14.19 -4.43 1.14
CA HIS A 72 -14.02 -3.11 1.73
C HIS A 72 -14.31 -2.02 0.71
N PHE A 73 -14.99 -0.96 1.13
CA PHE A 73 -15.17 0.22 0.27
C PHE A 73 -13.88 1.04 0.18
N PHE A 74 -13.19 1.23 1.30
CA PHE A 74 -11.98 2.04 1.37
C PHE A 74 -10.96 1.38 2.31
N SER A 75 -9.74 1.20 1.80
CA SER A 75 -8.60 0.65 2.54
C SER A 75 -7.35 1.51 2.40
N ILE A 76 -6.36 1.27 3.27
CA ILE A 76 -5.08 1.97 3.28
C ILE A 76 -3.95 0.98 2.99
N CYS A 77 -3.08 1.34 2.05
CA CYS A 77 -1.76 0.76 1.81
C CYS A 77 -0.74 1.67 2.51
N LEU A 78 -0.22 1.20 3.65
CA LEU A 78 0.80 1.91 4.40
C LEU A 78 2.19 1.48 3.91
N ALA A 79 2.96 2.45 3.43
CA ALA A 79 4.33 2.26 3.00
C ALA A 79 5.18 1.55 4.07
N PRO A 80 6.28 0.88 3.67
CA PRO A 80 7.10 0.09 4.58
C PRO A 80 7.53 0.87 5.83
N ILE A 81 7.26 0.30 7.00
CA ILE A 81 7.77 0.81 8.27
C ILE A 81 9.22 0.31 8.44
N TYR A 82 10.12 1.25 8.69
CA TYR A 82 11.53 0.99 8.98
C TYR A 82 12.15 2.09 9.88
N GLY A 83 13.43 1.91 10.22
CA GLY A 83 14.22 2.85 11.00
C GLY A 83 14.00 2.78 12.52
N PRO A 84 14.91 3.38 13.30
CA PRO A 84 14.99 3.16 14.76
C PRO A 84 13.98 3.96 15.58
N GLU A 85 13.30 4.95 14.98
CA GLU A 85 12.33 5.77 15.72
C GLU A 85 11.11 4.93 16.17
N PRO A 86 10.64 5.06 17.42
CA PRO A 86 9.42 4.41 17.89
C PRO A 86 8.20 4.78 17.03
N LYS A 87 7.43 3.78 16.62
CA LYS A 87 6.34 3.93 15.64
C LYS A 87 4.94 3.92 16.23
N TRP A 88 4.76 3.44 17.47
CA TRP A 88 3.45 3.16 18.06
C TRP A 88 2.48 4.35 18.01
N LEU A 89 2.95 5.57 18.31
CA LEU A 89 2.07 6.73 18.37
C LEU A 89 1.65 7.20 16.97
N ALA A 90 2.59 7.24 16.02
CA ALA A 90 2.27 7.59 14.63
C ALA A 90 1.38 6.54 13.98
N LEU A 91 1.61 5.26 14.27
CA LEU A 91 0.79 4.16 13.77
C LEU A 91 -0.63 4.20 14.33
N ALA A 92 -0.78 4.40 15.63
CA ALA A 92 -2.10 4.56 16.26
C ALA A 92 -2.85 5.75 15.65
N GLU A 93 -2.19 6.90 15.52
CA GLU A 93 -2.81 8.09 14.96
C GLU A 93 -3.19 7.92 13.49
N LEU A 94 -2.36 7.23 12.68
CA LEU A 94 -2.67 6.94 11.28
C LEU A 94 -3.92 6.06 11.15
N ILE A 95 -3.93 4.93 11.86
CA ILE A 95 -5.04 3.96 11.76
C ILE A 95 -6.35 4.61 12.22
N GLU A 96 -6.33 5.27 13.38
CA GLU A 96 -7.53 5.91 13.91
C GLU A 96 -7.98 7.10 13.07
N HIS A 97 -7.05 7.89 12.50
CA HIS A 97 -7.40 8.95 11.56
C HIS A 97 -8.14 8.40 10.33
N TYR A 98 -7.59 7.38 9.68
CA TYR A 98 -8.22 6.85 8.46
C TYR A 98 -9.51 6.09 8.75
N LYS A 99 -9.66 5.48 9.93
CA LYS A 99 -10.96 4.96 10.40
C LYS A 99 -12.00 6.07 10.49
N LEU A 100 -11.64 7.23 11.06
CA LEU A 100 -12.50 8.42 11.06
C LEU A 100 -12.79 8.95 9.64
N GLN A 101 -11.87 8.76 8.69
CA GLN A 101 -12.08 9.06 7.27
C GLN A 101 -12.86 7.96 6.52
N GLY A 102 -13.34 6.93 7.21
CA GLY A 102 -14.18 5.85 6.68
C GLY A 102 -13.41 4.71 6.01
N ALA A 103 -12.11 4.57 6.28
CA ALA A 103 -11.35 3.36 5.93
C ALA A 103 -11.72 2.21 6.86
N THR A 104 -11.71 1.00 6.32
CA THR A 104 -12.17 -0.21 7.03
C THR A 104 -11.14 -1.33 7.05
N TYR A 105 -10.00 -1.14 6.37
CA TYR A 105 -8.93 -2.13 6.31
C TYR A 105 -7.57 -1.49 6.04
N PHE A 106 -6.52 -2.08 6.61
CA PHE A 106 -5.15 -1.56 6.53
C PHE A 106 -4.17 -2.67 6.11
N PHE A 107 -3.46 -2.46 5.01
CA PHE A 107 -2.29 -3.24 4.66
C PHE A 107 -1.06 -2.52 5.22
N VAL A 108 -0.38 -3.13 6.19
CA VAL A 108 0.77 -2.55 6.88
C VAL A 108 2.03 -3.31 6.53
N TYR A 109 2.91 -2.67 5.78
CA TYR A 109 4.18 -3.26 5.37
C TYR A 109 5.26 -3.00 6.41
N VAL A 110 5.97 -4.06 6.83
CA VAL A 110 6.95 -3.98 7.91
C VAL A 110 8.28 -4.54 7.42
N HIS A 111 9.26 -3.66 7.24
CA HIS A 111 10.66 -4.05 7.07
C HIS A 111 11.36 -4.14 8.44
N TYR A 112 11.15 -3.14 9.29
CA TYR A 112 11.62 -3.12 10.67
C TYR A 112 10.65 -2.36 11.57
N ILE A 113 10.34 -2.92 12.75
CA ILE A 113 9.51 -2.28 13.77
C ILE A 113 10.01 -2.68 15.16
N ASP A 114 9.99 -1.74 16.11
CA ASP A 114 10.35 -2.04 17.50
C ASP A 114 9.29 -2.91 18.20
N GLU A 115 9.69 -3.62 19.25
CA GLU A 115 8.84 -4.55 19.99
C GLU A 115 7.56 -3.89 20.53
N TYR A 116 7.66 -2.65 21.02
CA TYR A 116 6.51 -1.98 21.61
C TYR A 116 5.48 -1.58 20.55
N SER A 117 5.95 -1.03 19.43
CA SER A 117 5.11 -0.73 18.28
C SER A 117 4.53 -1.98 17.64
N ARG A 118 5.26 -3.11 17.69
CA ARG A 118 4.77 -4.40 17.19
C ARG A 118 3.56 -4.91 17.98
N ILE A 119 3.58 -4.79 19.31
CA ILE A 119 2.44 -5.17 20.17
C ILE A 119 1.17 -4.43 19.74
N LEU A 120 1.27 -3.14 19.46
CA LEU A 120 0.13 -2.34 18.97
C LEU A 120 -0.35 -2.81 17.59
N LEU A 121 0.56 -3.04 16.65
CA LEU A 121 0.19 -3.54 15.31
C LEU A 121 -0.53 -4.89 15.39
N ASP A 122 -0.02 -5.80 16.22
CA ASP A 122 -0.62 -7.12 16.43
C ASP A 122 -2.03 -7.03 17.03
N ASP A 123 -2.35 -5.96 17.76
CA ASP A 123 -3.70 -5.69 18.25
C ASP A 123 -4.69 -5.43 17.11
N TYR A 124 -4.33 -4.55 16.17
CA TYR A 124 -5.12 -4.26 14.96
C TYR A 124 -5.21 -5.46 14.01
N VAL A 125 -4.16 -6.29 13.96
CA VAL A 125 -4.20 -7.55 13.20
C VAL A 125 -5.17 -8.52 13.86
N ARG A 126 -5.13 -8.66 15.20
CA ARG A 126 -6.01 -9.56 15.95
C ARG A 126 -7.49 -9.15 15.86
N SER A 127 -7.78 -7.86 15.81
CA SER A 127 -9.15 -7.35 15.63
C SER A 127 -9.68 -7.50 14.19
N GLY A 128 -8.82 -7.88 13.24
CA GLY A 128 -9.16 -8.01 11.82
C GLY A 128 -9.21 -6.67 11.07
N GLU A 129 -8.72 -5.60 11.67
CA GLU A 129 -8.66 -4.26 11.05
C GLU A 129 -7.46 -4.11 10.11
N ALA A 130 -6.37 -4.84 10.38
CA ALA A 130 -5.13 -4.76 9.61
C ALA A 130 -4.57 -6.13 9.19
N GLU A 131 -3.81 -6.15 8.11
CA GLU A 131 -2.90 -7.22 7.73
C GLU A 131 -1.47 -6.69 7.84
N ALA A 132 -0.58 -7.41 8.54
CA ALA A 132 0.84 -7.08 8.61
C ALA A 132 1.63 -7.91 7.58
N ILE A 133 2.22 -7.26 6.58
CA ILE A 133 3.03 -7.88 5.53
C ILE A 133 4.51 -7.69 5.89
N ILE A 134 5.19 -8.79 6.18
CA ILE A 134 6.60 -8.77 6.60
C ILE A 134 7.49 -8.78 5.35
N LEU A 135 8.28 -7.71 5.20
CA LEU A 135 9.21 -7.53 4.11
C LEU A 135 10.59 -8.06 4.52
N GLN A 136 10.87 -9.28 4.11
CA GLN A 136 12.16 -9.94 4.29
C GLN A 136 12.64 -10.47 2.94
N ASP A 137 13.92 -10.24 2.63
CA ASP A 137 14.59 -10.95 1.55
C ASP A 137 15.96 -11.46 1.98
N ARG A 138 16.58 -12.23 1.10
CA ARG A 138 17.95 -12.74 1.26
C ARG A 138 19.01 -11.79 0.71
N PHE A 139 18.61 -10.66 0.11
CA PHE A 139 19.48 -9.83 -0.73
C PHE A 139 19.76 -8.45 -0.15
N SER A 140 19.27 -8.15 1.06
CA SER A 140 19.53 -6.89 1.77
C SER A 140 19.26 -5.68 0.87
N ARG A 141 18.00 -5.53 0.47
CA ARG A 141 17.51 -4.34 -0.24
C ARG A 141 17.64 -3.09 0.61
N ASN A 142 17.86 -1.95 -0.04
CA ASN A 142 17.77 -0.65 0.60
C ASN A 142 16.31 -0.34 0.98
N ASP A 143 16.10 0.46 2.03
CA ASP A 143 14.75 0.85 2.51
C ASP A 143 13.84 1.40 1.40
N ALA A 144 14.41 2.19 0.49
CA ALA A 144 13.73 2.75 -0.68
C ALA A 144 13.20 1.69 -1.67
N GLU A 145 13.93 0.59 -1.85
CA GLU A 145 13.58 -0.45 -2.82
C GLU A 145 12.37 -1.25 -2.33
N TRP A 146 12.18 -1.35 -1.01
CA TRP A 146 11.02 -1.97 -0.41
C TRP A 146 9.72 -1.26 -0.74
N GLN A 147 9.75 0.05 -0.97
CA GLN A 147 8.55 0.80 -1.34
C GLN A 147 8.01 0.38 -2.71
N ASN A 148 8.87 0.03 -3.67
CA ASN A 148 8.41 -0.49 -4.97
C ASN A 148 7.69 -1.83 -4.83
N VAL A 149 8.19 -2.70 -3.95
CA VAL A 149 7.58 -4.01 -3.66
C VAL A 149 6.22 -3.82 -3.00
N GLU A 150 6.15 -2.92 -2.02
CA GLU A 150 4.91 -2.58 -1.32
C GLU A 150 3.84 -2.06 -2.27
N ILE A 151 4.18 -1.09 -3.11
CA ILE A 151 3.23 -0.47 -4.04
C ILE A 151 2.59 -1.53 -4.95
N LEU A 152 3.40 -2.41 -5.52
CA LEU A 152 2.92 -3.42 -6.47
C LEU A 152 2.17 -4.56 -5.76
N ASP A 153 2.66 -5.02 -4.61
CA ASP A 153 1.98 -6.04 -3.81
C ASP A 153 0.64 -5.51 -3.27
N CYS A 154 0.58 -4.28 -2.75
CA CYS A 154 -0.65 -3.72 -2.20
C CYS A 154 -1.68 -3.42 -3.28
N LEU A 155 -1.26 -2.96 -4.46
CA LEU A 155 -2.13 -2.81 -5.63
C LEU A 155 -2.81 -4.15 -5.97
N VAL A 156 -2.03 -5.23 -6.07
CA VAL A 156 -2.55 -6.56 -6.40
C VAL A 156 -3.44 -7.10 -5.29
N ARG A 157 -3.07 -6.94 -4.01
CA ARG A 157 -3.89 -7.35 -2.85
C ARG A 157 -5.20 -6.59 -2.77
N SER A 158 -5.20 -5.32 -3.13
CA SER A 158 -6.39 -4.47 -3.10
C SER A 158 -7.38 -4.82 -4.20
N ARG A 159 -6.94 -5.44 -5.31
CA ARG A 159 -7.84 -5.90 -6.39
C ARG A 159 -8.88 -6.88 -5.88
N GLY A 160 -10.15 -6.53 -6.02
CA GLY A 160 -11.28 -7.35 -5.57
C GLY A 160 -11.45 -7.43 -4.05
N HIS A 161 -10.54 -6.82 -3.28
CA HIS A 161 -10.67 -6.67 -1.83
C HIS A 161 -11.21 -5.30 -1.45
N SER A 162 -10.77 -4.26 -2.16
CA SER A 162 -11.11 -2.87 -1.89
C SER A 162 -11.66 -2.19 -3.13
N ARG A 163 -12.68 -1.33 -2.97
CA ARG A 163 -13.16 -0.45 -4.05
C ARG A 163 -12.16 0.69 -4.31
N TRP A 164 -11.68 1.30 -3.23
CA TRP A 164 -10.65 2.34 -3.24
C TRP A 164 -9.53 1.98 -2.27
N ALA A 165 -8.28 2.26 -2.66
CA ALA A 165 -7.11 2.07 -1.81
C ALA A 165 -6.22 3.33 -1.82
N ALA A 166 -5.91 3.88 -0.64
CA ALA A 166 -4.97 4.99 -0.49
C ALA A 166 -3.54 4.48 -0.31
N PHE A 167 -2.57 5.05 -1.01
CA PHE A 167 -1.14 4.78 -0.84
C PHE A 167 -0.52 5.96 -0.09
N VAL A 168 -0.08 5.70 1.15
CA VAL A 168 0.32 6.75 2.10
C VAL A 168 1.52 6.31 2.93
N ASP A 169 2.32 7.29 3.35
CA ASP A 169 3.40 7.07 4.31
C ASP A 169 2.88 7.25 5.75
N LEU A 170 3.67 6.82 6.74
CA LEU A 170 3.23 6.79 8.15
C LEU A 170 2.90 8.17 8.72
N ASP A 171 3.61 9.18 8.24
CA ASP A 171 3.53 10.59 8.66
C ASP A 171 2.52 11.41 7.85
N GLU A 172 1.73 10.78 6.96
CA GLU A 172 0.84 11.49 6.05
C GLU A 172 -0.64 11.30 6.35
N ARG A 173 -1.41 12.38 6.20
CA ARG A 173 -2.86 12.42 6.40
C ARG A 173 -3.54 13.05 5.19
N LEU A 174 -4.15 12.22 4.34
CA LEU A 174 -5.03 12.72 3.28
C LEU A 174 -6.23 13.39 3.92
N THR A 175 -6.39 14.69 3.68
CA THR A 175 -7.42 15.50 4.34
C THR A 175 -8.19 16.30 3.31
N MET A 176 -9.51 16.23 3.41
CA MET A 176 -10.42 17.07 2.63
C MET A 176 -10.42 18.49 3.21
N THR A 177 -10.36 19.51 2.36
CA THR A 177 -10.28 20.92 2.79
C THR A 177 -11.63 21.61 2.67
N GLY A 178 -12.18 21.73 1.46
CA GLY A 178 -13.46 22.38 1.19
C GLY A 178 -14.68 21.45 1.24
N TYR A 179 -14.47 20.13 1.30
CA TYR A 179 -15.55 19.15 1.33
C TYR A 179 -15.99 18.84 2.76
N GLN A 180 -17.30 18.94 3.00
CA GLN A 180 -17.93 18.62 4.28
C GLN A 180 -18.24 17.12 4.32
N GLY A 181 -17.32 16.32 4.84
CA GLY A 181 -17.48 14.88 5.01
C GLY A 181 -16.15 14.15 5.09
N THR A 182 -16.20 12.81 5.14
CA THR A 182 -15.01 11.96 5.15
C THR A 182 -14.43 11.76 3.76
N LEU A 183 -13.18 11.27 3.65
CA LEU A 183 -12.63 10.77 2.39
C LEU A 183 -13.57 9.73 1.75
N SER A 184 -14.08 8.78 2.55
CA SER A 184 -15.01 7.75 2.09
C SER A 184 -16.29 8.35 1.48
N ASP A 185 -16.84 9.41 2.08
CA ASP A 185 -18.01 10.10 1.53
C ASP A 185 -17.66 10.78 0.20
N TYR A 186 -16.50 11.44 0.12
CA TYR A 186 -16.06 12.04 -1.15
C TYR A 186 -15.90 10.99 -2.25
N LEU A 187 -15.28 9.85 -1.93
CA LEU A 187 -15.08 8.74 -2.86
C LEU A 187 -16.39 8.13 -3.39
N ARG A 188 -17.48 8.19 -2.62
CA ARG A 188 -18.83 7.78 -3.09
C ARG A 188 -19.43 8.76 -4.09
N HIS A 189 -19.03 10.03 -4.04
CA HIS A 189 -19.49 11.07 -4.98
C HIS A 189 -18.66 11.16 -6.26
N VAL A 190 -17.58 10.37 -6.37
CA VAL A 190 -16.83 10.21 -7.63
C VAL A 190 -17.68 9.40 -8.61
N THR A 191 -18.45 10.11 -9.44
CA THR A 191 -19.41 9.52 -10.39
C THR A 191 -18.84 9.32 -11.79
N ASP A 192 -17.78 10.03 -12.16
CA ASP A 192 -17.12 9.88 -13.47
C ASP A 192 -16.45 8.50 -13.56
N PRO A 193 -16.95 7.58 -14.42
CA PRO A 193 -16.41 6.24 -14.54
C PRO A 193 -15.03 6.23 -15.19
N SER A 194 -14.52 7.34 -15.74
CA SER A 194 -13.16 7.44 -16.26
C SER A 194 -12.14 7.73 -15.16
N ILE A 195 -12.55 8.09 -13.94
CA ILE A 195 -11.62 8.35 -12.84
C ILE A 195 -11.19 7.01 -12.22
N GLY A 196 -9.91 6.70 -12.36
CA GLY A 196 -9.28 5.52 -11.73
C GLY A 196 -8.32 5.87 -10.61
N SER A 197 -7.99 7.14 -10.44
CA SER A 197 -7.13 7.62 -9.36
C SER A 197 -7.45 9.07 -9.00
N LEU A 198 -7.30 9.41 -7.72
CA LEU A 198 -7.27 10.76 -7.19
C LEU A 198 -5.86 11.04 -6.67
N GLN A 199 -5.26 12.17 -7.07
CA GLN A 199 -3.93 12.56 -6.61
C GLN A 199 -4.02 13.82 -5.74
N PHE A 200 -3.39 13.76 -4.57
CA PHE A 200 -3.34 14.80 -3.56
C PHE A 200 -1.98 15.48 -3.55
N ARG A 201 -1.98 16.81 -3.45
CA ARG A 201 -0.74 17.61 -3.33
C ARG A 201 -0.29 17.69 -1.88
N GLN A 202 1.02 17.63 -1.67
CA GLN A 202 1.63 17.62 -0.35
C GLN A 202 1.61 18.99 0.33
N ARG A 203 1.40 18.99 1.64
CA ARG A 203 1.96 20.00 2.55
C ARG A 203 2.93 19.32 3.49
N TRP A 204 3.93 20.06 3.93
CA TRP A 204 4.95 19.50 4.81
C TRP A 204 4.86 20.07 6.21
N ILE A 205 5.16 19.21 7.16
CA ILE A 205 5.36 19.52 8.55
C ILE A 205 6.83 19.26 8.86
N LEU A 206 7.50 20.24 9.46
CA LEU A 206 8.86 20.07 9.95
C LEU A 206 8.82 19.53 11.37
N LYS A 207 9.35 18.32 11.55
CA LYS A 207 9.50 17.64 12.83
C LYS A 207 10.98 17.47 13.13
N ASN A 208 11.41 18.00 14.28
CA ASN A 208 12.82 17.95 14.74
C ASN A 208 13.02 17.05 15.97
N GLU A 209 11.96 16.38 16.43
CA GLU A 209 11.96 15.58 17.65
C GLU A 209 11.57 14.14 17.33
N SER A 210 12.04 13.18 18.13
CA SER A 210 11.59 11.78 18.05
C SER A 210 10.34 11.55 18.89
N LEU A 211 9.46 10.68 18.44
CA LEU A 211 8.26 10.29 19.19
C LEU A 211 8.64 9.54 20.48
N PRO A 212 7.78 9.60 21.52
CA PRO A 212 8.04 8.91 22.77
C PRO A 212 8.17 7.40 22.57
N ALA A 213 9.09 6.76 23.30
CA ALA A 213 9.32 5.32 23.16
C ALA A 213 8.14 4.45 23.61
N LYS A 214 7.40 4.87 24.64
CA LYS A 214 6.27 4.14 25.21
C LYS A 214 5.20 5.09 25.73
N TYR A 215 3.97 4.58 25.84
CA TYR A 215 2.88 5.28 26.52
C TYR A 215 3.15 5.39 28.03
N THR A 216 3.01 6.60 28.57
CA THR A 216 3.15 6.89 30.01
C THR A 216 1.90 7.53 30.62
N GLY A 217 0.94 7.99 29.80
CA GLY A 217 -0.29 8.60 30.29
C GLY A 217 -0.99 9.50 29.28
N LYS A 218 -2.24 9.86 29.58
CA LYS A 218 -3.09 10.70 28.72
C LYS A 218 -2.49 12.08 28.42
N LYS A 219 -1.76 12.66 29.38
CA LYS A 219 -1.07 13.94 29.19
C LYS A 219 -0.03 13.84 28.08
N GLN A 220 0.82 12.81 28.11
CA GLN A 220 1.81 12.56 27.06
C GLN A 220 1.13 12.40 25.69
N LEU A 221 0.04 11.63 25.57
CA LEU A 221 -0.69 11.52 24.31
C LEU A 221 -1.14 12.89 23.78
N THR A 222 -1.71 13.70 24.66
CA THR A 222 -2.21 15.04 24.27
C THR A 222 -1.09 15.95 23.79
N ASP A 223 0.09 15.85 24.42
CA ASP A 223 1.25 16.69 24.13
C ASP A 223 2.06 16.20 22.90
N TRP A 224 1.99 14.90 22.58
CA TRP A 224 2.85 14.24 21.58
C TRP A 224 2.12 13.72 20.34
N MET A 225 0.79 13.70 20.29
CA MET A 225 0.04 13.36 19.07
C MET A 225 0.48 14.25 17.89
N PRO A 226 1.06 13.69 16.81
CA PRO A 226 1.63 14.48 15.71
C PRO A 226 0.68 15.53 15.14
N THR A 227 -0.57 15.17 14.85
CA THR A 227 -1.56 16.08 14.26
C THR A 227 -1.96 17.25 15.16
N ARG A 228 -1.82 17.08 16.49
CA ARG A 228 -2.05 18.15 17.47
C ARG A 228 -0.81 19.00 17.70
N ARG A 229 0.35 18.36 17.83
CA ARG A 229 1.62 19.02 18.12
C ARG A 229 2.10 19.87 16.95
N TYR A 230 1.92 19.37 15.73
CA TYR A 230 2.42 20.00 14.53
C TYR A 230 1.26 20.51 13.66
N HIS A 231 1.01 21.82 13.75
CA HIS A 231 -0.06 22.50 13.01
C HIS A 231 0.43 23.46 11.93
N ASN A 232 1.69 23.92 12.02
CA ASN A 232 2.28 24.79 11.03
C ASN A 232 2.72 23.97 9.83
N THR A 233 1.90 23.99 8.78
CA THR A 233 2.21 23.37 7.50
C THR A 233 2.83 24.39 6.56
N SER A 234 3.75 23.95 5.71
CA SER A 234 4.24 24.75 4.60
C SER A 234 3.14 25.03 3.54
N HIS A 235 3.50 25.82 2.53
CA HIS A 235 2.66 25.99 1.34
C HIS A 235 2.47 24.66 0.60
N VAL A 236 1.39 24.58 -0.18
CA VAL A 236 1.08 23.39 -0.98
C VAL A 236 2.17 23.21 -2.04
N GLY A 237 2.80 22.03 -2.04
CA GLY A 237 3.84 21.65 -3.00
C GLY A 237 3.35 21.73 -4.44
N PRO A 238 4.21 22.09 -5.42
CA PRO A 238 3.79 22.21 -6.81
C PRO A 238 3.25 20.88 -7.37
N PRO A 239 2.47 20.90 -8.47
CA PRO A 239 2.04 19.68 -9.14
C PRO A 239 3.23 18.77 -9.47
N GLY A 240 3.08 17.46 -9.24
CA GLY A 240 4.16 16.49 -9.43
C GLY A 240 5.23 16.51 -8.34
N HIS A 241 4.91 16.97 -7.12
CA HIS A 241 5.86 17.00 -6.01
C HIS A 241 5.32 16.23 -4.80
N THR A 242 6.01 15.12 -4.45
CA THR A 242 5.69 14.24 -3.30
C THR A 242 4.19 13.96 -3.14
N ALA A 243 3.51 13.68 -4.24
CA ALA A 243 2.06 13.50 -4.22
C ALA A 243 1.68 12.08 -3.77
N LYS A 244 0.50 11.96 -3.18
CA LYS A 244 -0.09 10.69 -2.76
C LYS A 244 -1.40 10.44 -3.47
N CYS A 245 -1.80 9.19 -3.57
CA CYS A 245 -2.93 8.82 -4.39
C CYS A 245 -3.90 7.88 -3.69
N ILE A 246 -5.18 8.03 -4.04
CA ILE A 246 -6.21 7.03 -3.82
C ILE A 246 -6.55 6.45 -5.19
N ILE A 247 -6.59 5.14 -5.32
CA ILE A 247 -6.82 4.46 -6.60
C ILE A 247 -8.00 3.50 -6.54
N ASP A 248 -8.60 3.24 -7.70
CA ASP A 248 -9.47 2.08 -7.94
C ASP A 248 -8.59 0.91 -8.41
N PRO A 249 -8.32 -0.10 -7.57
CA PRO A 249 -7.41 -1.19 -7.91
C PRO A 249 -7.85 -1.99 -9.15
N LYS A 250 -9.15 -1.97 -9.50
CA LYS A 250 -9.66 -2.67 -10.69
C LYS A 250 -9.28 -1.99 -12.00
N LYS A 251 -8.96 -0.69 -11.97
CA LYS A 251 -8.62 0.10 -13.17
C LYS A 251 -7.12 0.28 -13.34
N VAL A 252 -6.37 0.27 -12.24
CA VAL A 252 -4.93 0.51 -12.24
C VAL A 252 -4.15 -0.77 -12.51
N ASN A 253 -3.28 -0.75 -13.51
CA ASN A 253 -2.37 -1.84 -13.82
C ASN A 253 -1.04 -1.69 -13.05
N VAL A 254 -0.45 -0.49 -13.11
CA VAL A 254 0.85 -0.17 -12.51
C VAL A 254 0.78 1.19 -11.82
N ILE A 255 1.22 1.23 -10.56
CA ILE A 255 1.55 2.46 -9.85
C ILE A 255 3.06 2.54 -9.79
N SER A 256 3.59 3.72 -10.04
CA SER A 256 5.04 3.93 -10.04
C SER A 256 5.45 4.99 -9.04
N LEU A 257 6.63 4.73 -8.51
CA LEU A 257 7.33 5.60 -7.60
C LEU A 257 8.32 6.41 -8.43
N PHE A 258 8.02 7.67 -8.70
CA PHE A 258 9.00 8.55 -9.34
C PHE A 258 9.89 9.17 -8.29
N VAL A 259 11.20 9.05 -8.45
CA VAL A 259 12.21 9.75 -7.66
C VAL A 259 12.83 10.82 -8.53
N ILE A 260 12.58 12.09 -8.20
CA ILE A 260 13.31 13.19 -8.83
C ILE A 260 14.71 13.23 -8.20
N TYR A 261 15.72 12.78 -8.96
CA TYR A 261 17.13 12.63 -8.54
C TYR A 261 17.76 13.88 -7.89
N VAL A 262 17.15 15.05 -8.07
CA VAL A 262 17.65 16.32 -7.53
C VAL A 262 17.22 16.56 -6.07
N PHE A 263 16.09 16.00 -5.61
CA PHE A 263 15.53 16.28 -4.27
C PHE A 263 14.96 15.09 -3.49
N ILE A 264 15.09 13.84 -3.97
CA ILE A 264 14.46 12.63 -3.39
C ILE A 264 12.99 12.89 -3.04
N MET A 265 12.17 13.04 -4.08
CA MET A 265 10.75 13.28 -3.92
C MET A 265 9.98 12.03 -4.34
N TRP A 266 9.45 11.30 -3.37
CA TRP A 266 8.67 10.09 -3.58
C TRP A 266 7.26 10.45 -4.04
N ILE A 267 7.00 10.36 -5.34
CA ILE A 267 5.67 10.62 -5.91
C ILE A 267 4.99 9.29 -6.20
N HIS A 268 3.80 9.10 -5.64
CA HIS A 268 2.90 8.01 -6.03
C HIS A 268 1.98 8.50 -7.15
N TYR A 269 2.13 7.91 -8.33
CA TYR A 269 1.26 8.18 -9.46
C TYR A 269 0.97 6.90 -10.21
N VAL A 270 -0.24 6.83 -10.78
CA VAL A 270 -0.58 5.74 -11.69
C VAL A 270 0.20 5.93 -12.99
N GLU A 271 1.09 4.98 -13.29
CA GLU A 271 1.82 4.95 -14.56
C GLU A 271 0.96 4.31 -15.67
N MET A 272 0.17 3.30 -15.33
CA MET A 272 -0.60 2.55 -16.31
C MET A 272 -1.98 2.13 -15.78
N PHE A 273 -3.02 2.45 -16.55
CA PHE A 273 -4.35 1.88 -16.39
C PHE A 273 -4.55 0.68 -17.32
N PHE A 274 -5.52 -0.18 -17.02
CA PHE A 274 -5.93 -1.27 -17.93
C PHE A 274 -6.69 -0.75 -19.16
N ASN A 275 -7.34 0.40 -19.05
CA ASN A 275 -8.13 1.02 -20.09
C ASN A 275 -7.60 2.42 -20.38
N ASP A 276 -7.33 2.72 -21.65
CA ASP A 276 -6.76 4.01 -22.08
C ASP A 276 -7.67 5.22 -21.83
N LYS A 277 -8.95 4.99 -21.52
CA LYS A 277 -9.90 6.05 -21.14
C LYS A 277 -9.84 6.41 -19.66
N ASP A 278 -9.26 5.54 -18.82
CA ASP A 278 -9.13 5.82 -17.40
C ASP A 278 -8.01 6.84 -17.16
N ARG A 279 -8.22 7.70 -16.16
CA ARG A 279 -7.31 8.81 -15.85
C ARG A 279 -7.20 9.08 -14.36
N THR A 280 -6.12 9.77 -14.02
CA THR A 280 -5.93 10.37 -12.70
C THR A 280 -6.58 11.75 -12.66
N TYR A 281 -7.36 12.02 -11.62
CA TYR A 281 -7.85 13.34 -11.28
C TYR A 281 -6.90 13.98 -10.26
N GLY A 282 -6.19 15.03 -10.69
CA GLY A 282 -5.37 15.84 -9.79
C GLY A 282 -6.26 16.75 -8.97
N MET A 283 -6.37 16.49 -7.67
CA MET A 283 -7.21 17.28 -6.78
C MET A 283 -6.67 18.70 -6.64
N LYS A 284 -7.57 19.66 -6.64
CA LYS A 284 -7.26 21.04 -6.30
C LYS A 284 -7.01 21.14 -4.79
N PRO A 285 -6.13 22.04 -4.32
CA PRO A 285 -5.86 22.20 -2.88
C PRO A 285 -7.10 22.58 -2.06
N GLU A 286 -8.09 23.20 -2.68
CA GLU A 286 -9.39 23.54 -2.08
C GLU A 286 -10.32 22.32 -1.95
N GLU A 287 -10.03 21.22 -2.63
CA GLU A 287 -10.74 19.95 -2.49
C GLU A 287 -10.07 19.08 -1.43
N GLY A 288 -8.75 18.87 -1.54
CA GLY A 288 -8.00 18.05 -0.59
C GLY A 288 -6.49 18.17 -0.76
N VAL A 289 -5.78 17.91 0.34
CA VAL A 289 -4.30 17.92 0.40
C VAL A 289 -3.81 16.77 1.27
N VAL A 290 -2.54 16.40 1.10
CA VAL A 290 -1.83 15.62 2.12
C VAL A 290 -1.36 16.60 3.21
N ARG A 291 -1.57 16.24 4.47
CA ARG A 291 -1.06 16.96 5.62
C ARG A 291 -0.05 16.13 6.38
#